data_AF-A0A439MBU2-F1
#
_entry.id   AF-A0A439MBU2-F1
#
_cell.length_a   1.000
_cell.length_b   1.000
_cell.length_c   1.000
_cell.angle_alpha   90.00
_cell.angle_beta   90.00
_cell.angle_gamma   90.00
#
_symmetry.space_group_name_H-M   'P 1'
#
loop_
_entity.id
_entity.type
_entity.pdbx_description
1 polymer ?
#
loop_
_entity_poly.entity_id
_entity_poly.type
_entity_poly.pdbx_seq_one_letter_code
_entity_poly.pdbx_strand_id
1 'polypeptide(L)'
;MSELAERFEIHDPGEKQVAEKIRCDACPVMCYIADGRTGACDRYGNVGGRIVRMDPLTILDHAAETGGAVVPFVAEGEAWNGELVNTGRRFVTAIGAGTTYPDYKPAPFIVSQEVEGVDLVTVVTEGIFSYCGVKVKIDTDRHIGDETAIVHSQGEAIGHVTTGEYGSQMLSLGGVHHLTGGSKQEGRATCDALLNLCNRKPVELAIDGGATVIVEAGKPPVIDGKVEHRMRVGCGSATIGMFATQWRGLVDEVVVVDDHITGVVSEHQAGKVLGWEDTGIKIIGRRSTPGRYFKVSEPGLGWGGTTISDPLSILGDWNAKKGARPGLSLLMVSTTGEQFAYYELDDELRPVQKPFPERLQKTVGLIEDNCEPALCTVLFIGGAGGSLRAGVTENPVNLTRSVQGLRTYVTVGGAPVYVWPGGGITLMVDVTRVPEGAFGYVPTPALVAPIEFTMRRDDYVRLGGYENEIRSVEDVLAKGGEYLNPRSNTGAPVNNPWPPLAQLRRAAANGAG
;
A
#
# COMPACT_ATOMS: atom_id res chain seq x y z
N MET A 1 -18.98 44.09 19.27
CA MET A 1 -18.78 42.66 19.55
C MET A 1 -17.28 42.45 19.81
N SER A 2 -16.85 41.47 20.62
CA SER A 2 -15.41 41.26 20.82
C SER A 2 -14.78 40.68 19.55
N GLU A 3 -13.49 40.93 19.29
CA GLU A 3 -12.74 40.27 18.19
C GLU A 3 -12.86 38.72 18.23
N LEU A 4 -13.11 38.16 19.41
CA LEU A 4 -13.38 36.74 19.60
C LEU A 4 -14.76 36.32 19.08
N ALA A 5 -15.80 37.15 19.22
CA ALA A 5 -17.14 36.84 18.71
C ALA A 5 -17.19 36.89 17.18
N GLU A 6 -16.51 37.86 16.55
CA GLU A 6 -16.41 37.97 15.08
C GLU A 6 -15.62 36.80 14.47
N ARG A 7 -14.62 36.25 15.21
CA ARG A 7 -13.90 35.03 14.79
C ARG A 7 -14.78 33.78 14.70
N PHE A 8 -15.94 33.75 15.36
CA PHE A 8 -16.83 32.59 15.39
C PHE A 8 -18.22 32.84 14.78
N GLU A 9 -18.44 33.97 14.09
CA GLU A 9 -19.64 34.13 13.26
C GLU A 9 -19.65 33.05 12.18
N ILE A 10 -20.55 32.08 12.32
CA ILE A 10 -20.78 31.02 11.34
C ILE A 10 -21.83 31.50 10.33
N HIS A 11 -21.59 31.23 9.05
CA HIS A 11 -22.56 31.41 7.97
C HIS A 11 -23.08 30.05 7.54
N ASP A 12 -24.15 30.02 6.76
CA ASP A 12 -24.61 28.75 6.21
C ASP A 12 -23.54 28.22 5.23
N PRO A 13 -23.23 26.92 5.26
CA PRO A 13 -22.28 26.33 4.33
C PRO A 13 -22.66 26.54 2.86
N GLY A 14 -21.68 26.96 2.06
CA GLY A 14 -21.89 27.28 0.64
C GLY A 14 -22.70 28.57 0.37
N GLU A 15 -23.07 29.32 1.42
CA GLU A 15 -23.77 30.59 1.30
C GLU A 15 -22.90 31.62 0.54
N LYS A 16 -23.57 32.43 -0.28
CA LYS A 16 -22.90 33.49 -1.03
C LYS A 16 -22.55 34.64 -0.10
N GLN A 17 -21.26 34.92 0.02
CA GLN A 17 -20.73 36.05 0.78
C GLN A 17 -20.30 37.17 -0.16
N VAL A 18 -20.47 38.42 0.27
CA VAL A 18 -20.07 39.62 -0.49
C VAL A 18 -18.84 40.22 0.18
N ALA A 19 -17.67 39.81 -0.28
CA ALA A 19 -16.38 40.33 0.16
C ALA A 19 -15.29 40.05 -0.90
N GLU A 20 -14.18 40.81 -0.87
CA GLU A 20 -13.01 40.52 -1.72
C GLU A 20 -12.37 39.16 -1.41
N LYS A 21 -12.48 38.71 -0.16
CA LYS A 21 -12.14 37.37 0.31
C LYS A 21 -13.23 36.87 1.23
N ILE A 22 -13.63 35.62 1.06
CA ILE A 22 -14.64 34.98 1.90
C ILE A 22 -13.96 33.98 2.84
N ARG A 23 -14.54 33.76 4.02
CA ARG A 23 -14.01 32.79 4.98
C ARG A 23 -14.51 31.40 4.61
N CYS A 24 -13.60 30.43 4.50
CA CYS A 24 -13.98 29.04 4.34
C CYS A 24 -14.41 28.46 5.69
N ASP A 25 -15.46 27.67 5.71
CA ASP A 25 -16.03 27.01 6.90
C ASP A 25 -15.88 25.49 6.87
N ALA A 26 -15.29 24.93 5.80
CA ALA A 26 -15.18 23.49 5.59
C ALA A 26 -14.11 22.79 6.44
N CYS A 27 -13.31 23.53 7.23
CA CYS A 27 -12.32 22.97 8.15
C CYS A 27 -11.92 23.95 9.27
N PRO A 28 -11.26 23.48 10.35
CA PRO A 28 -10.88 24.33 11.50
C PRO A 28 -9.93 25.49 11.18
N VAL A 29 -9.22 25.43 10.05
CA VAL A 29 -8.27 26.49 9.65
C VAL A 29 -9.01 27.79 9.30
N MET A 30 -10.24 27.69 8.80
CA MET A 30 -11.09 28.83 8.41
C MET A 30 -10.37 29.91 7.59
N CYS A 31 -9.62 29.49 6.56
CA CYS A 31 -8.80 30.41 5.75
C CYS A 31 -9.67 31.36 4.91
N TYR A 32 -9.14 32.56 4.62
CA TYR A 32 -9.77 33.53 3.72
C TYR A 32 -9.34 33.28 2.27
N ILE A 33 -10.31 33.16 1.36
CA ILE A 33 -10.10 32.79 -0.04
C ILE A 33 -10.57 33.93 -0.96
N ALA A 34 -9.66 34.47 -1.76
CA ALA A 34 -9.99 35.45 -2.81
C ALA A 34 -10.75 34.78 -3.96
N ASP A 35 -11.63 35.53 -4.63
CA ASP A 35 -12.40 35.00 -5.76
C ASP A 35 -11.49 34.42 -6.86
N GLY A 36 -11.87 33.26 -7.40
CA GLY A 36 -11.09 32.50 -8.39
C GLY A 36 -9.83 31.81 -7.84
N ARG A 37 -9.66 31.73 -6.52
CA ARG A 37 -8.51 31.05 -5.87
C ARG A 37 -8.95 29.86 -5.03
N THR A 38 -8.01 28.97 -4.76
CA THR A 38 -8.15 27.89 -3.77
C THR A 38 -7.71 28.34 -2.38
N GLY A 39 -8.26 27.70 -1.35
CA GLY A 39 -7.82 27.83 0.02
C GLY A 39 -6.53 27.06 0.27
N ALA A 40 -6.00 27.16 1.48
CA ALA A 40 -4.69 26.62 1.83
C ALA A 40 -4.56 25.08 1.74
N CYS A 41 -5.67 24.35 1.57
CA CYS A 41 -5.69 22.89 1.38
C CYS A 41 -5.87 22.48 -0.10
N ASP A 42 -6.06 23.44 -1.00
CA ASP A 42 -6.42 23.26 -2.42
C ASP A 42 -7.76 22.56 -2.71
N ARG A 43 -8.40 21.96 -1.70
CA ARG A 43 -9.67 21.22 -1.82
C ARG A 43 -10.91 22.10 -2.01
N TYR A 44 -10.88 23.31 -1.48
CA TYR A 44 -11.99 24.27 -1.54
C TYR A 44 -11.53 25.58 -2.16
N GLY A 45 -12.36 26.20 -2.98
CA GLY A 45 -12.09 27.48 -3.63
C GLY A 45 -13.26 28.46 -3.51
N ASN A 46 -12.99 29.73 -3.79
CA ASN A 46 -14.02 30.77 -3.88
C ASN A 46 -14.41 30.97 -5.36
N VAL A 47 -15.67 30.68 -5.68
CA VAL A 47 -16.24 30.87 -7.02
C VAL A 47 -17.47 31.77 -6.91
N GLY A 48 -17.33 33.03 -7.31
CA GLY A 48 -18.43 34.00 -7.34
C GLY A 48 -18.96 34.33 -5.95
N GLY A 49 -18.08 34.34 -4.94
CA GLY A 49 -18.43 34.57 -3.53
C GLY A 49 -18.99 33.35 -2.81
N ARG A 50 -18.84 32.13 -3.37
CA ARG A 50 -19.27 30.87 -2.74
C ARG A 50 -18.09 29.95 -2.54
N ILE A 51 -18.07 29.23 -1.42
CA ILE A 51 -17.13 28.14 -1.21
C ILE A 51 -17.58 26.93 -2.04
N VAL A 52 -16.70 26.47 -2.94
CA VAL A 52 -16.92 25.32 -3.81
C VAL A 52 -15.87 24.26 -3.52
N ARG A 53 -16.29 23.00 -3.38
CA ARG A 53 -15.38 21.85 -3.32
C ARG A 53 -14.88 21.56 -4.74
N MET A 54 -13.55 21.62 -4.90
CA MET A 54 -12.90 21.66 -6.21
C MET A 54 -12.87 20.32 -6.93
N ASP A 55 -12.71 19.21 -6.19
CA ASP A 55 -12.72 17.87 -6.79
C ASP A 55 -14.16 17.37 -6.91
N PRO A 56 -14.48 16.65 -7.99
CA PRO A 56 -15.82 16.12 -8.18
C PRO A 56 -16.14 15.02 -7.18
N LEU A 57 -17.42 14.95 -6.77
CA LEU A 57 -17.97 13.74 -6.15
C LEU A 57 -17.81 12.58 -7.13
N THR A 58 -17.01 11.59 -6.76
CA THR A 58 -16.78 10.43 -7.63
C THR A 58 -17.82 9.35 -7.36
N ILE A 59 -18.52 8.93 -8.41
CA ILE A 59 -19.49 7.84 -8.39
C ILE A 59 -18.93 6.71 -9.22
N LEU A 60 -18.80 5.51 -8.63
CA LEU A 60 -18.29 4.33 -9.32
C LEU A 60 -19.45 3.53 -9.93
N ASP A 61 -19.34 3.20 -11.21
CA ASP A 61 -20.26 2.32 -11.90
C ASP A 61 -19.71 0.89 -11.95
N HIS A 62 -20.38 -0.04 -11.28
CA HIS A 62 -20.03 -1.46 -11.26
C HIS A 62 -20.70 -2.26 -12.39
N ALA A 63 -21.08 -1.61 -13.51
CA ALA A 63 -21.70 -2.25 -14.67
C ALA A 63 -20.97 -3.53 -15.16
N ALA A 64 -19.64 -3.58 -15.07
CA ALA A 64 -18.84 -4.74 -15.46
C ALA A 64 -19.18 -6.02 -14.68
N GLU A 65 -19.56 -5.91 -13.40
CA GLU A 65 -20.00 -7.06 -12.59
C GLU A 65 -21.36 -7.62 -13.02
N THR A 66 -22.14 -6.80 -13.72
CA THR A 66 -23.47 -7.14 -14.24
C THR A 66 -23.46 -7.46 -15.75
N GLY A 67 -22.29 -7.48 -16.38
CA GLY A 67 -22.15 -7.68 -17.83
C GLY A 67 -22.58 -6.49 -18.69
N GLY A 68 -22.74 -5.30 -18.09
CA GLY A 68 -23.14 -4.07 -18.78
C GLY A 68 -21.96 -3.21 -19.21
N ALA A 69 -22.15 -2.41 -20.26
CA ALA A 69 -21.19 -1.38 -20.69
C ALA A 69 -21.31 -0.12 -19.80
N VAL A 70 -20.18 0.49 -19.45
CA VAL A 70 -20.13 1.81 -18.80
C VAL A 70 -20.46 2.87 -19.86
N VAL A 71 -21.52 3.65 -19.66
CA VAL A 71 -21.91 4.74 -20.57
C VAL A 71 -21.54 6.07 -19.91
N PRO A 72 -20.56 6.83 -20.44
CA PRO A 72 -20.29 8.20 -19.97
C PRO A 72 -21.53 9.06 -20.14
N PHE A 73 -21.81 9.96 -19.19
CA PHE A 73 -22.91 10.90 -19.36
C PHE A 73 -22.62 11.81 -20.56
N VAL A 74 -23.62 11.93 -21.41
CA VAL A 74 -23.64 12.74 -22.63
C VAL A 74 -23.24 14.18 -22.31
N ALA A 75 -22.34 14.75 -23.11
CA ALA A 75 -21.92 16.15 -23.00
C ALA A 75 -23.12 17.12 -23.16
N GLU A 76 -23.04 18.31 -22.57
CA GLU A 76 -24.08 19.35 -22.69
C GLU A 76 -24.49 19.56 -24.16
N GLY A 77 -25.75 19.26 -24.50
CA GLY A 77 -26.34 19.58 -25.80
C GLY A 77 -27.00 18.43 -26.58
N GLU A 78 -26.80 17.17 -26.20
CA GLU A 78 -27.45 16.03 -26.87
C GLU A 78 -28.67 15.51 -26.10
N ALA A 79 -29.83 15.47 -26.77
CA ALA A 79 -31.07 14.97 -26.19
C ALA A 79 -31.06 13.45 -26.08
N TRP A 80 -31.16 12.94 -24.84
CA TRP A 80 -31.26 11.52 -24.55
C TRP A 80 -32.50 10.89 -25.21
N ASN A 81 -32.30 9.76 -25.89
CA ASN A 81 -33.28 9.07 -26.73
C ASN A 81 -34.22 8.11 -25.97
N GLY A 82 -34.15 8.06 -24.64
CA GLY A 82 -35.03 7.23 -23.81
C GLY A 82 -34.63 5.75 -23.72
N GLU A 83 -33.43 5.35 -24.16
CA GLU A 83 -32.90 4.02 -23.82
C GLU A 83 -32.67 3.91 -22.31
N LEU A 84 -33.22 2.86 -21.69
CA LEU A 84 -33.01 2.52 -20.29
C LEU A 84 -31.50 2.40 -20.02
N VAL A 85 -30.91 3.45 -19.44
CA VAL A 85 -29.57 3.40 -18.87
C VAL A 85 -29.63 2.36 -17.77
N ASN A 86 -28.82 1.31 -17.90
CA ASN A 86 -28.68 0.26 -16.89
C ASN A 86 -28.63 0.91 -15.50
N THR A 87 -29.56 0.55 -14.62
CA THR A 87 -29.65 0.99 -13.22
C THR A 87 -28.58 0.29 -12.37
N GLY A 88 -27.38 0.18 -12.94
CA GLY A 88 -26.24 -0.55 -12.42
C GLY A 88 -25.88 -0.06 -11.02
N ARG A 89 -25.23 -0.93 -10.26
CA ARG A 89 -24.80 -0.66 -8.89
C ARG A 89 -23.84 0.54 -8.89
N ARG A 90 -24.35 1.73 -8.53
CA ARG A 90 -23.62 3.01 -8.51
C ARG A 90 -23.14 3.38 -7.11
N PHE A 91 -21.84 3.39 -6.87
CA PHE A 91 -21.28 3.62 -5.54
C PHE A 91 -20.90 5.08 -5.40
N VAL A 92 -21.64 5.83 -4.60
CA VAL A 92 -21.23 7.20 -4.23
C VAL A 92 -20.04 7.08 -3.27
N THR A 93 -18.84 7.43 -3.76
CA THR A 93 -17.62 7.43 -2.94
C THR A 93 -17.49 8.72 -2.16
N ALA A 94 -16.59 8.72 -1.18
CA ALA A 94 -16.23 9.92 -0.43
C ALA A 94 -15.22 10.82 -1.14
N ILE A 95 -14.72 10.44 -2.32
CA ILE A 95 -13.79 11.29 -3.08
C ILE A 95 -14.55 12.53 -3.54
N GLY A 96 -14.09 13.70 -3.11
CA GLY A 96 -14.75 14.97 -3.41
C GLY A 96 -16.02 15.21 -2.61
N ALA A 97 -16.34 14.40 -1.59
CA ALA A 97 -17.58 14.54 -0.82
C ALA A 97 -17.58 15.73 0.16
N GLY A 98 -16.41 16.20 0.57
CA GLY A 98 -16.26 17.15 1.67
C GLY A 98 -16.23 16.47 3.04
N THR A 99 -16.18 17.28 4.10
CA THR A 99 -15.95 16.80 5.48
C THR A 99 -17.17 17.01 6.36
N THR A 100 -17.21 16.33 7.50
CA THR A 100 -18.20 16.54 8.57
C THR A 100 -17.89 17.77 9.43
N TYR A 101 -17.07 18.71 8.99
CA TYR A 101 -16.67 19.84 9.83
C TYR A 101 -17.69 21.01 9.77
N PRO A 102 -18.02 21.67 10.90
CA PRO A 102 -17.67 21.29 12.28
C PRO A 102 -18.34 19.97 12.71
N ASP A 103 -17.62 19.18 13.50
CA ASP A 103 -17.85 17.74 13.76
C ASP A 103 -19.20 17.34 14.39
N TYR A 104 -20.11 18.29 14.63
CA TYR A 104 -21.46 18.03 15.14
C TYR A 104 -22.49 17.78 14.03
N LYS A 105 -22.15 18.05 12.76
CA LYS A 105 -23.08 17.88 11.64
C LYS A 105 -23.00 16.48 11.01
N PRO A 106 -24.10 15.97 10.45
CA PRO A 106 -24.10 14.73 9.67
C PRO A 106 -23.11 14.74 8.51
N ALA A 107 -22.73 13.56 8.03
CA ALA A 107 -21.90 13.41 6.84
C ALA A 107 -22.51 14.12 5.63
N PRO A 108 -21.68 14.71 4.74
CA PRO A 108 -22.18 15.48 3.59
C PRO A 108 -23.13 14.69 2.68
N PHE A 109 -22.96 13.36 2.62
CA PHE A 109 -23.88 12.48 1.93
C PHE A 109 -24.17 11.24 2.78
N ILE A 110 -25.46 10.99 2.98
CA ILE A 110 -26.00 9.72 3.50
C ILE A 110 -26.93 9.19 2.42
N VAL A 111 -26.45 8.20 1.68
CA VAL A 111 -27.07 7.78 0.40
C VAL A 111 -27.77 6.45 0.57
N SER A 112 -29.05 6.41 0.21
CA SER A 112 -29.84 5.18 0.11
C SER A 112 -29.82 4.62 -1.31
N GLN A 113 -29.75 3.29 -1.41
CA GLN A 113 -29.89 2.56 -2.65
C GLN A 113 -30.42 1.15 -2.37
N GLU A 114 -31.45 0.74 -3.12
CA GLU A 114 -31.90 -0.65 -3.11
C GLU A 114 -30.94 -1.50 -3.94
N VAL A 115 -30.40 -2.57 -3.34
CA VAL A 115 -29.56 -3.55 -4.03
C VAL A 115 -30.05 -4.95 -3.68
N GLU A 116 -30.45 -5.73 -4.69
CA GLU A 116 -30.97 -7.10 -4.52
C GLU A 116 -32.12 -7.19 -3.49
N GLY A 117 -33.04 -6.20 -3.50
CA GLY A 117 -34.17 -6.14 -2.58
C GLY A 117 -33.83 -5.74 -1.14
N VAL A 118 -32.62 -5.21 -0.91
CA VAL A 118 -32.17 -4.69 0.39
C VAL A 118 -31.95 -3.19 0.28
N ASP A 119 -32.63 -2.41 1.12
CA ASP A 119 -32.37 -0.97 1.27
C ASP A 119 -31.07 -0.76 2.05
N LEU A 120 -30.04 -0.29 1.35
CA LEU A 120 -28.73 0.00 1.89
C LEU A 120 -28.53 1.50 2.05
N VAL A 121 -27.88 1.88 3.15
CA VAL A 121 -27.40 3.23 3.39
C VAL A 121 -25.89 3.23 3.38
N THR A 122 -25.31 4.13 2.59
CA THR A 122 -23.87 4.45 2.56
C THR A 122 -23.67 5.86 3.10
N VAL A 123 -23.00 5.96 4.25
CA VAL A 123 -22.55 7.24 4.79
C VAL A 123 -21.18 7.58 4.21
N VAL A 124 -21.03 8.78 3.67
CA VAL A 124 -19.91 9.16 2.79
C VAL A 124 -19.27 10.46 3.28
N THR A 125 -17.99 10.42 3.63
CA THR A 125 -17.26 11.61 4.10
C THR A 125 -15.76 11.55 3.82
N GLU A 126 -15.14 12.68 3.52
CA GLU A 126 -13.68 12.84 3.56
C GLU A 126 -13.25 13.00 5.03
N GLY A 127 -12.62 11.98 5.60
CA GLY A 127 -12.13 12.01 6.97
C GLY A 127 -10.79 12.72 7.07
N ILE A 128 -10.62 13.59 8.07
CA ILE A 128 -9.31 14.16 8.42
C ILE A 128 -8.62 13.22 9.41
N PHE A 129 -7.52 12.61 8.99
CA PHE A 129 -6.73 11.66 9.75
C PHE A 129 -5.43 12.30 10.24
N SER A 130 -5.41 12.69 11.52
CA SER A 130 -4.17 13.07 12.23
C SER A 130 -3.47 11.85 12.87
N TYR A 131 -4.22 10.75 13.03
CA TYR A 131 -3.75 9.47 13.58
C TYR A 131 -3.59 8.44 12.44
N CYS A 132 -2.69 8.73 11.50
CA CYS A 132 -2.43 7.87 10.35
C CYS A 132 -0.96 7.82 9.94
N GLY A 133 -0.64 6.85 9.10
CA GLY A 133 0.64 6.69 8.43
C GLY A 133 0.52 5.72 7.27
N VAL A 134 1.66 5.30 6.73
CA VAL A 134 1.73 4.20 5.76
C VAL A 134 2.70 3.13 6.23
N LYS A 135 2.38 1.88 5.88
CA LYS A 135 3.35 0.78 5.89
C LYS A 135 3.81 0.54 4.47
N VAL A 136 5.12 0.47 4.30
CA VAL A 136 5.73 0.24 2.99
C VAL A 136 6.45 -1.10 3.01
N LYS A 137 6.14 -1.96 2.05
CA LYS A 137 6.91 -3.18 1.73
C LYS A 137 7.73 -2.89 0.48
N ILE A 138 9.03 -3.13 0.56
CA ILE A 138 10.00 -2.91 -0.51
C ILE A 138 10.58 -4.28 -0.87
N ASP A 139 10.22 -4.80 -2.02
CA ASP A 139 10.77 -6.08 -2.49
C ASP A 139 12.21 -5.89 -2.93
N THR A 140 13.13 -6.45 -2.15
CA THR A 140 14.56 -6.37 -2.40
C THR A 140 15.30 -7.31 -1.46
N ASP A 141 16.41 -7.87 -1.96
CA ASP A 141 17.40 -8.56 -1.14
C ASP A 141 18.50 -7.62 -0.66
N ARG A 142 18.48 -6.36 -1.08
CA ARG A 142 19.45 -5.35 -0.66
C ARG A 142 19.13 -4.90 0.75
N HIS A 143 20.17 -4.78 1.54
CA HIS A 143 20.08 -4.08 2.82
C HIS A 143 19.86 -2.58 2.58
N ILE A 144 18.82 -2.02 3.19
CA ILE A 144 18.50 -0.58 3.08
C ILE A 144 18.87 0.20 4.36
N GLY A 145 19.16 -0.50 5.46
CA GLY A 145 19.48 0.07 6.76
C GLY A 145 19.01 -0.83 7.89
N ASP A 146 19.56 -0.62 9.08
CA ASP A 146 19.23 -1.42 10.26
C ASP A 146 17.78 -1.21 10.71
N GLU A 147 17.16 -2.23 11.31
CA GLU A 147 15.87 -2.06 11.97
C GLU A 147 15.94 -0.91 12.98
N THR A 148 14.89 -0.10 13.06
CA THR A 148 14.76 1.15 13.83
C THR A 148 15.57 2.35 13.31
N ALA A 149 16.37 2.19 12.25
CA ALA A 149 17.02 3.33 11.59
C ALA A 149 15.97 4.36 11.15
N ILE A 150 16.25 5.65 11.38
CA ILE A 150 15.33 6.74 11.07
C ILE A 150 15.25 6.89 9.55
N VAL A 151 14.03 7.06 9.06
CA VAL A 151 13.75 7.37 7.65
C VAL A 151 13.45 8.85 7.54
N HIS A 152 14.15 9.52 6.64
CA HIS A 152 14.03 10.95 6.40
C HIS A 152 13.40 11.24 5.04
N SER A 153 12.60 12.30 4.97
CA SER A 153 12.17 12.92 3.72
C SER A 153 12.34 14.43 3.82
N GLN A 154 12.92 15.04 2.80
CA GLN A 154 13.29 16.47 2.81
C GLN A 154 14.17 16.86 4.02
N GLY A 155 14.98 15.92 4.52
CA GLY A 155 15.85 16.10 5.68
C GLY A 155 15.16 15.99 7.05
N GLU A 156 13.85 15.74 7.10
CA GLU A 156 13.09 15.57 8.34
C GLU A 156 12.83 14.09 8.62
N ALA A 157 12.87 13.71 9.90
CA ALA A 157 12.53 12.36 10.34
C ALA A 157 11.02 12.12 10.19
N ILE A 158 10.62 11.16 9.36
CA ILE A 158 9.21 10.88 9.07
C ILE A 158 8.79 9.45 9.45
N GLY A 159 9.71 8.63 9.97
CA GLY A 159 9.45 7.24 10.30
C GLY A 159 10.73 6.45 10.56
N HIS A 160 10.63 5.12 10.43
CA HIS A 160 11.77 4.22 10.62
C HIS A 160 11.67 2.95 9.76
N VAL A 161 12.82 2.31 9.56
CA VAL A 161 12.90 0.92 9.06
C VAL A 161 12.33 0.00 10.12
N THR A 162 11.37 -0.85 9.75
CA THR A 162 10.74 -1.80 10.65
C THR A 162 11.11 -3.23 10.26
N THR A 163 10.55 -4.21 10.96
CA THR A 163 10.93 -5.62 10.82
C THR A 163 10.88 -6.09 9.38
N GLY A 164 12.01 -6.61 8.89
CA GLY A 164 12.09 -7.23 7.56
C GLY A 164 11.27 -8.50 7.50
N GLU A 165 10.62 -8.73 6.37
CA GLU A 165 9.79 -9.91 6.14
C GLU A 165 10.24 -10.59 4.83
N TYR A 166 9.55 -11.66 4.44
CA TYR A 166 9.98 -12.55 3.35
C TYR A 166 10.36 -11.81 2.06
N GLY A 167 11.67 -11.73 1.77
CA GLY A 167 12.20 -11.09 0.55
C GLY A 167 11.98 -9.57 0.48
N SER A 168 11.69 -8.91 1.61
CA SER A 168 11.34 -7.50 1.61
C SER A 168 11.88 -6.75 2.82
N GLN A 169 12.29 -5.52 2.58
CA GLN A 169 12.53 -4.53 3.62
C GLN A 169 11.25 -3.75 3.88
N MET A 170 11.06 -3.28 5.12
CA MET A 170 9.80 -2.67 5.54
C MET A 170 10.03 -1.30 6.16
N LEU A 171 9.14 -0.35 5.86
CA LEU A 171 9.14 0.98 6.49
C LEU A 171 7.83 1.26 7.20
N SER A 172 7.92 1.97 8.31
CA SER A 172 6.79 2.57 9.02
C SER A 172 6.91 4.08 8.97
N LEU A 173 6.07 4.74 8.17
CA LEU A 173 6.13 6.19 7.94
C LEU A 173 4.87 6.88 8.48
N GLY A 174 5.04 8.08 9.02
CA GLY A 174 3.96 8.86 9.62
C GLY A 174 3.64 8.49 11.06
N GLY A 175 2.40 8.70 11.45
CA GLY A 175 1.94 8.59 12.84
C GLY A 175 1.85 9.94 13.54
N VAL A 176 1.19 9.94 14.70
CA VAL A 176 0.84 11.15 15.46
C VAL A 176 2.07 11.98 15.81
N HIS A 177 3.16 11.32 16.18
CA HIS A 177 4.41 11.98 16.57
C HIS A 177 4.99 12.78 15.40
N HIS A 178 5.08 12.19 14.21
CA HIS A 178 5.63 12.87 13.03
C HIS A 178 4.68 13.90 12.42
N LEU A 179 3.36 13.63 12.41
CA LEU A 179 2.38 14.58 11.85
C LEU A 179 2.14 15.79 12.76
N THR A 180 2.07 15.58 14.08
CA THR A 180 1.57 16.60 15.02
C THR A 180 2.40 16.78 16.29
N GLY A 181 3.27 15.83 16.64
CA GLY A 181 4.06 15.86 17.87
C GLY A 181 5.42 16.55 17.72
N GLY A 182 5.95 16.60 16.49
CA GLY A 182 7.25 17.14 16.14
C GLY A 182 7.23 18.63 15.77
N SER A 183 8.20 19.03 14.95
CA SER A 183 8.27 20.40 14.44
C SER A 183 7.22 20.65 13.35
N LYS A 184 6.90 21.92 13.06
CA LYS A 184 6.02 22.25 11.92
C LYS A 184 6.61 21.81 10.58
N GLN A 185 7.94 21.83 10.47
CA GLN A 185 8.65 21.40 9.27
C GLN A 185 8.55 19.88 9.10
N GLU A 186 8.76 19.13 10.18
CA GLU A 186 8.62 17.68 10.25
C GLU A 186 7.19 17.24 9.88
N GLY A 187 6.17 17.87 10.46
CA GLY A 187 4.78 17.59 10.15
C GLY A 187 4.44 17.83 8.68
N ARG A 188 4.98 18.90 8.08
CA ARG A 188 4.80 19.18 6.66
C ARG A 188 5.50 18.16 5.77
N ALA A 189 6.78 17.87 6.01
CA ALA A 189 7.53 16.89 5.24
C ALA A 189 6.90 15.49 5.33
N THR A 190 6.45 15.11 6.52
CA THR A 190 5.70 13.87 6.76
C THR A 190 4.40 13.85 5.96
N CYS A 191 3.57 14.90 6.08
CA CYS A 191 2.29 14.97 5.37
C CYS A 191 2.48 14.94 3.85
N ASP A 192 3.47 15.66 3.32
CA ASP A 192 3.79 15.70 1.88
C ASP A 192 4.24 14.32 1.38
N ALA A 193 5.13 13.63 2.11
CA ALA A 193 5.58 12.28 1.77
C ALA A 193 4.41 11.28 1.79
N LEU A 194 3.59 11.28 2.85
CA LEU A 194 2.43 10.40 2.95
C LEU A 194 1.39 10.68 1.86
N LEU A 195 1.11 11.95 1.56
CA LEU A 195 0.17 12.35 0.52
C LEU A 195 0.63 11.86 -0.86
N ASN A 196 1.92 12.01 -1.17
CA ASN A 196 2.49 11.52 -2.42
C ASN A 196 2.40 10.00 -2.51
N LEU A 197 2.82 9.27 -1.47
CA LEU A 197 2.73 7.80 -1.46
C LEU A 197 1.29 7.29 -1.58
N CYS A 198 0.33 7.91 -0.87
CA CYS A 198 -1.09 7.53 -0.95
C CYS A 198 -1.71 7.85 -2.32
N ASN A 199 -1.20 8.86 -3.01
CA ASN A 199 -1.58 9.19 -4.39
C ASN A 199 -0.65 8.57 -5.44
N ARG A 200 0.11 7.52 -5.07
CA ARG A 200 0.97 6.72 -5.97
C ARG A 200 2.03 7.53 -6.71
N LYS A 201 2.57 8.56 -6.05
CA LYS A 201 3.70 9.35 -6.55
C LYS A 201 5.00 8.87 -5.91
N PRO A 202 6.13 8.96 -6.62
CA PRO A 202 7.42 8.57 -6.09
C PRO A 202 7.85 9.49 -4.94
N VAL A 203 8.44 8.92 -3.90
CA VAL A 203 9.04 9.64 -2.78
C VAL A 203 10.46 9.12 -2.54
N GLU A 204 11.42 10.03 -2.55
CA GLU A 204 12.80 9.75 -2.13
C GLU A 204 12.90 9.80 -0.60
N LEU A 205 13.53 8.77 -0.05
CA LEU A 205 13.70 8.53 1.38
C LEU A 205 15.17 8.25 1.66
N ALA A 206 15.74 8.92 2.66
CA ALA A 206 17.10 8.67 3.14
C ALA A 206 17.03 7.91 4.46
N ILE A 207 17.79 6.83 4.60
CA ILE A 207 17.82 6.00 5.81
C ILE A 207 19.12 6.26 6.56
N ASP A 208 19.04 6.54 7.86
CA ASP A 208 20.22 6.78 8.70
C ASP A 208 21.16 5.58 8.70
N GLY A 209 22.41 5.80 8.30
CA GLY A 209 23.41 4.75 8.17
C GLY A 209 23.11 3.73 7.06
N GLY A 210 22.11 3.98 6.22
CA GLY A 210 21.60 3.07 5.20
C GLY A 210 21.59 3.66 3.79
N ALA A 211 20.66 3.17 2.98
CA ALA A 211 20.52 3.50 1.57
C ALA A 211 19.62 4.73 1.36
N THR A 212 19.73 5.32 0.16
CA THR A 212 18.69 6.20 -0.38
C THR A 212 17.73 5.38 -1.23
N VAL A 213 16.43 5.46 -0.94
CA VAL A 213 15.39 4.64 -1.59
C VAL A 213 14.29 5.52 -2.17
N ILE A 214 13.92 5.28 -3.43
CA ILE A 214 12.72 5.85 -4.05
C ILE A 214 11.61 4.80 -4.03
N VAL A 215 10.49 5.16 -3.41
CA VAL A 215 9.31 4.31 -3.26
C VAL A 215 8.15 4.91 -4.05
N GLU A 216 7.49 4.09 -4.88
CA GLU A 216 6.23 4.42 -5.56
C GLU A 216 5.32 3.19 -5.53
N ALA A 217 4.06 3.35 -5.11
CA ALA A 217 3.13 2.23 -4.96
C ALA A 217 2.91 1.49 -6.29
N GLY A 218 3.15 0.17 -6.29
CA GLY A 218 3.00 -0.68 -7.47
C GLY A 218 4.13 -0.56 -8.49
N LYS A 219 5.27 0.06 -8.14
CA LYS A 219 6.47 0.15 -8.98
C LYS A 219 7.68 -0.51 -8.32
N PRO A 220 8.70 -0.93 -9.09
CA PRO A 220 9.96 -1.39 -8.52
C PRO A 220 10.63 -0.28 -7.68
N PRO A 221 11.27 -0.63 -6.55
CA PRO A 221 12.07 0.34 -5.79
C PRO A 221 13.32 0.76 -6.56
N VAL A 222 13.78 1.98 -6.30
CA VAL A 222 15.12 2.43 -6.70
C VAL A 222 15.97 2.58 -5.45
N ILE A 223 17.04 1.80 -5.32
CA ILE A 223 17.94 1.77 -4.15
C ILE A 223 19.32 2.22 -4.61
N ASP A 224 19.83 3.30 -4.02
CA ASP A 224 21.10 3.95 -4.40
C ASP A 224 21.23 4.18 -5.91
N GLY A 225 20.13 4.63 -6.53
CA GLY A 225 20.05 4.91 -7.97
C GLY A 225 19.88 3.68 -8.87
N LYS A 226 19.76 2.46 -8.32
CA LYS A 226 19.54 1.23 -9.07
C LYS A 226 18.12 0.73 -8.91
N VAL A 227 17.45 0.47 -10.03
CA VAL A 227 16.11 -0.13 -10.04
C VAL A 227 16.24 -1.60 -9.66
N GLU A 228 15.45 -2.05 -8.68
CA GLU A 228 15.32 -3.47 -8.35
C GLU A 228 14.27 -4.11 -9.26
N HIS A 229 14.60 -5.25 -9.86
CA HIS A 229 13.71 -5.88 -10.84
C HIS A 229 13.05 -7.15 -10.32
N ARG A 230 13.66 -7.82 -9.36
CA ARG A 230 13.27 -9.18 -8.98
C ARG A 230 13.18 -9.36 -7.46
N MET A 231 12.15 -10.09 -7.06
CA MET A 231 11.98 -10.64 -5.72
C MET A 231 12.31 -12.13 -5.77
N ARG A 232 13.23 -12.58 -4.91
CA ARG A 232 13.61 -14.00 -4.84
C ARG A 232 12.45 -14.89 -4.42
N VAL A 233 12.45 -16.13 -4.93
CA VAL A 233 11.52 -17.21 -4.54
C VAL A 233 11.84 -17.84 -3.17
N GLY A 234 13.00 -17.51 -2.58
CA GLY A 234 13.37 -17.98 -1.26
C GLY A 234 14.86 -17.85 -0.99
N CYS A 235 15.24 -18.13 0.26
CA CYS A 235 16.66 -18.17 0.67
C CYS A 235 17.42 -19.31 -0.04
N GLY A 236 18.75 -19.30 0.05
CA GLY A 236 19.59 -20.27 -0.66
C GLY A 236 19.27 -21.74 -0.35
N SER A 237 18.84 -22.04 0.89
CA SER A 237 18.35 -23.38 1.26
C SER A 237 17.06 -23.78 0.53
N ALA A 238 16.13 -22.85 0.34
CA ALA A 238 14.88 -23.11 -0.37
C ALA A 238 15.16 -23.33 -1.86
N THR A 239 16.03 -22.50 -2.45
CA THR A 239 16.51 -22.64 -3.84
C THR A 239 17.08 -24.04 -4.08
N ILE A 240 17.91 -24.55 -3.16
CA ILE A 240 18.39 -25.94 -3.25
C ILE A 240 17.26 -26.95 -3.21
N GLY A 241 16.31 -26.79 -2.27
CA GLY A 241 15.16 -27.69 -2.16
C GLY A 241 14.34 -27.77 -3.45
N MET A 242 14.20 -26.66 -4.17
CA MET A 242 13.43 -26.57 -5.42
C MET A 242 14.22 -27.08 -6.64
N PHE A 243 15.51 -26.74 -6.75
CA PHE A 243 16.26 -26.88 -8.00
C PHE A 243 17.35 -27.96 -8.00
N ALA A 244 17.64 -28.63 -6.88
CA ALA A 244 18.72 -29.62 -6.82
C ALA A 244 18.61 -30.75 -7.86
N THR A 245 17.38 -31.15 -8.23
CA THR A 245 17.17 -32.15 -9.29
C THR A 245 17.64 -31.68 -10.67
N GLN A 246 17.60 -30.38 -10.93
CA GLN A 246 17.97 -29.77 -12.21
C GLN A 246 19.49 -29.72 -12.40
N TRP A 247 20.26 -29.66 -11.31
CA TRP A 247 21.73 -29.62 -11.37
C TRP A 247 22.38 -31.00 -11.41
N ARG A 248 21.63 -32.06 -11.08
CA ARG A 248 22.16 -33.41 -10.98
C ARG A 248 22.79 -33.87 -12.30
N GLY A 249 24.05 -34.27 -12.25
CA GLY A 249 24.81 -34.71 -13.42
C GLY A 249 25.33 -33.59 -14.32
N LEU A 250 25.08 -32.32 -13.97
CA LEU A 250 25.57 -31.16 -14.72
C LEU A 250 26.74 -30.46 -14.03
N VAL A 251 26.87 -30.60 -12.71
CA VAL A 251 27.91 -30.00 -11.87
C VAL A 251 28.11 -30.84 -10.61
N ASP A 252 29.33 -30.86 -10.06
CA ASP A 252 29.66 -31.65 -8.87
C ASP A 252 29.24 -30.94 -7.57
N GLU A 253 29.15 -29.62 -7.53
CA GLU A 253 28.69 -28.86 -6.37
C GLU A 253 27.92 -27.60 -6.77
N VAL A 254 26.94 -27.21 -5.95
CA VAL A 254 26.28 -25.90 -6.07
C VAL A 254 26.24 -25.21 -4.71
N VAL A 255 26.66 -23.95 -4.70
CA VAL A 255 26.51 -23.04 -3.57
C VAL A 255 25.54 -21.94 -3.98
N VAL A 256 24.42 -21.84 -3.27
CA VAL A 256 23.46 -20.74 -3.45
C VAL A 256 23.77 -19.67 -2.41
N VAL A 257 24.31 -18.54 -2.86
CA VAL A 257 24.77 -17.43 -2.02
C VAL A 257 23.59 -16.54 -1.66
N ASP A 258 23.46 -16.28 -0.37
CA ASP A 258 22.33 -15.55 0.21
C ASP A 258 22.76 -14.94 1.55
N ASP A 259 22.33 -13.71 1.81
CA ASP A 259 22.62 -12.96 3.04
C ASP A 259 22.05 -13.63 4.29
N HIS A 260 20.84 -14.17 4.18
CA HIS A 260 20.18 -14.87 5.26
C HIS A 260 20.71 -16.30 5.39
N ILE A 261 20.55 -17.14 4.36
CA ILE A 261 20.91 -18.56 4.41
C ILE A 261 21.57 -19.00 3.11
N THR A 262 22.90 -19.06 3.13
CA THR A 262 23.67 -19.68 2.06
C THR A 262 23.51 -21.20 2.11
N GLY A 263 23.21 -21.79 0.96
CA GLY A 263 22.96 -23.22 0.78
C GLY A 263 24.14 -23.94 0.11
N VAL A 264 24.41 -25.18 0.50
CA VAL A 264 25.39 -26.07 -0.18
C VAL A 264 24.75 -27.42 -0.49
N VAL A 265 24.69 -27.81 -1.76
CA VAL A 265 23.87 -28.95 -2.21
C VAL A 265 24.37 -30.27 -1.65
N SER A 266 25.66 -30.59 -1.76
CA SER A 266 26.18 -31.89 -1.32
C SER A 266 25.93 -32.17 0.17
N GLU A 267 25.87 -31.13 0.99
CA GLU A 267 25.60 -31.25 2.42
C GLU A 267 24.12 -31.16 2.78
N HIS A 268 23.32 -30.48 1.96
CA HIS A 268 21.90 -30.25 2.22
C HIS A 268 21.11 -31.56 2.15
N GLN A 269 20.00 -31.64 2.91
CA GLN A 269 19.17 -32.85 2.93
C GLN A 269 18.64 -33.24 1.54
N ALA A 270 18.28 -32.25 0.71
CA ALA A 270 17.89 -32.50 -0.67
C ALA A 270 19.00 -33.20 -1.47
N GLY A 271 20.26 -32.76 -1.33
CA GLY A 271 21.40 -33.43 -1.95
C GLY A 271 21.59 -34.85 -1.43
N LYS A 272 21.47 -35.07 -0.11
CA LYS A 272 21.57 -36.41 0.49
C LYS A 272 20.51 -37.37 -0.04
N VAL A 273 19.26 -36.93 -0.15
CA VAL A 273 18.16 -37.73 -0.71
C VAL A 273 18.39 -38.02 -2.20
N LEU A 274 18.97 -37.08 -2.95
CA LEU A 274 19.31 -37.26 -4.36
C LEU A 274 20.57 -38.11 -4.57
N GLY A 275 21.27 -38.53 -3.51
CA GLY A 275 22.51 -39.29 -3.61
C GLY A 275 23.67 -38.44 -4.13
N TRP A 276 23.70 -37.15 -3.80
CA TRP A 276 24.79 -36.26 -4.13
C TRP A 276 26.06 -36.67 -3.36
N GLU A 277 27.17 -36.81 -4.07
CA GLU A 277 28.45 -37.22 -3.47
C GLU A 277 29.03 -36.11 -2.58
N ASP A 278 29.79 -36.48 -1.56
CA ASP A 278 30.54 -35.50 -0.79
C ASP A 278 31.62 -34.87 -1.69
N THR A 279 31.71 -33.54 -1.66
CA THR A 279 32.62 -32.76 -2.53
C THR A 279 33.85 -32.27 -1.77
N GLY A 280 33.84 -32.38 -0.44
CA GLY A 280 34.88 -31.88 0.44
C GLY A 280 34.86 -30.35 0.60
N ILE A 281 33.83 -29.66 0.12
CA ILE A 281 33.65 -28.22 0.27
C ILE A 281 33.56 -27.83 1.75
N LYS A 282 34.06 -26.63 2.07
CA LYS A 282 33.94 -26.00 3.38
C LYS A 282 33.47 -24.57 3.19
N ILE A 283 32.44 -24.16 3.94
CA ILE A 283 31.96 -22.77 3.95
C ILE A 283 32.48 -22.05 5.20
N ILE A 284 32.95 -20.82 5.01
CA ILE A 284 33.28 -19.87 6.07
C ILE A 284 31.97 -19.17 6.46
N GLY A 285 31.35 -19.66 7.53
CA GLY A 285 30.09 -19.13 8.05
C GLY A 285 29.59 -19.92 9.24
N ARG A 286 28.49 -19.47 9.84
CA ARG A 286 27.87 -20.17 10.98
C ARG A 286 26.96 -21.29 10.46
N ARG A 287 27.44 -22.53 10.53
CA ARG A 287 26.62 -23.71 10.21
C ARG A 287 25.41 -23.81 11.14
N SER A 288 24.22 -23.97 10.56
CA SER A 288 22.97 -24.21 11.29
C SER A 288 22.61 -25.68 11.30
N THR A 289 22.35 -26.21 10.11
CA THR A 289 22.04 -27.61 9.83
C THR A 289 22.86 -28.02 8.61
N PRO A 290 22.97 -29.32 8.26
CA PRO A 290 23.72 -29.75 7.08
C PRO A 290 23.33 -28.95 5.82
N GLY A 291 24.31 -28.36 5.15
CA GLY A 291 24.13 -27.53 3.95
C GLY A 291 23.46 -26.17 4.15
N ARG A 292 23.26 -25.69 5.38
CA ARG A 292 22.68 -24.37 5.69
C ARG A 292 23.62 -23.53 6.54
N TYR A 293 24.02 -22.38 6.02
CA TYR A 293 25.01 -21.49 6.63
C TYR A 293 24.43 -20.08 6.79
N PHE A 294 24.41 -19.58 8.03
CA PHE A 294 24.09 -18.19 8.36
C PHE A 294 25.35 -17.34 8.38
N LYS A 295 25.19 -16.03 8.17
CA LYS A 295 26.25 -15.03 8.35
C LYS A 295 27.54 -15.42 7.62
N VAL A 296 27.42 -15.77 6.34
CA VAL A 296 28.60 -15.97 5.49
C VAL A 296 29.26 -14.62 5.14
N SER A 297 28.46 -13.54 5.18
CA SER A 297 28.90 -12.15 5.12
C SER A 297 27.81 -11.25 5.71
N GLU A 298 28.12 -9.97 5.88
CA GLU A 298 27.17 -8.93 6.28
C GLU A 298 26.23 -8.58 5.10
N PRO A 299 24.97 -8.17 5.38
CA PRO A 299 24.05 -7.67 4.37
C PRO A 299 24.61 -6.46 3.60
N GLY A 300 24.29 -6.34 2.31
CA GLY A 300 24.83 -5.31 1.43
C GLY A 300 24.31 -5.36 -0.01
N LEU A 301 25.07 -4.76 -0.93
CA LEU A 301 24.68 -4.55 -2.34
C LEU A 301 25.29 -5.56 -3.35
N GLY A 302 26.10 -6.49 -2.87
CA GLY A 302 26.83 -7.51 -3.61
C GLY A 302 26.05 -8.80 -3.81
N TRP A 303 26.74 -9.94 -3.77
CA TRP A 303 26.17 -11.25 -4.10
C TRP A 303 25.07 -11.69 -3.14
N GLY A 304 23.89 -12.02 -3.66
CA GLY A 304 22.77 -12.55 -2.86
C GLY A 304 22.36 -11.64 -1.70
N GLY A 305 22.47 -10.32 -1.86
CA GLY A 305 22.16 -9.35 -0.81
C GLY A 305 23.25 -9.15 0.25
N THR A 306 24.48 -9.64 0.03
CA THR A 306 25.61 -9.48 0.95
C THR A 306 26.55 -8.34 0.54
N THR A 307 27.59 -8.06 1.32
CA THR A 307 28.70 -7.16 0.91
C THR A 307 29.72 -7.84 -0.04
N ILE A 308 29.53 -9.11 -0.40
CA ILE A 308 30.50 -9.90 -1.16
C ILE A 308 30.53 -9.48 -2.63
N SER A 309 31.71 -9.19 -3.16
CA SER A 309 31.95 -9.03 -4.60
C SER A 309 32.52 -10.30 -5.25
N ASP A 310 33.41 -11.02 -4.54
CA ASP A 310 33.95 -12.32 -4.96
C ASP A 310 33.33 -13.46 -4.15
N PRO A 311 32.47 -14.30 -4.75
CA PRO A 311 31.79 -15.38 -4.03
C PRO A 311 32.77 -16.45 -3.52
N LEU A 312 34.02 -16.52 -3.98
CA LEU A 312 35.01 -17.45 -3.43
C LEU A 312 35.43 -17.09 -1.99
N SER A 313 35.23 -15.85 -1.56
CA SER A 313 35.59 -15.38 -0.22
C SER A 313 34.88 -16.12 0.93
N ILE A 314 33.76 -16.79 0.65
CA ILE A 314 33.02 -17.59 1.63
C ILE A 314 33.45 -19.07 1.65
N LEU A 315 34.43 -19.46 0.85
CA LEU A 315 34.93 -20.84 0.78
C LEU A 315 36.18 -20.99 1.65
N GLY A 316 36.24 -22.07 2.42
CA GLY A 316 37.44 -22.51 3.13
C GLY A 316 38.19 -23.59 2.36
N ASP A 317 39.22 -24.16 3.01
CA ASP A 317 40.04 -25.22 2.40
C ASP A 317 39.20 -26.46 2.04
N TRP A 318 39.40 -26.94 0.82
CA TRP A 318 38.77 -28.16 0.30
C TRP A 318 39.42 -29.43 0.84
N ASN A 319 38.61 -30.44 1.14
CA ASN A 319 39.07 -31.66 1.80
C ASN A 319 39.12 -32.86 0.84
N ALA A 320 40.33 -33.23 0.41
CA ALA A 320 40.57 -34.38 -0.46
C ALA A 320 40.05 -35.71 0.11
N LYS A 321 40.11 -35.90 1.43
CA LYS A 321 39.61 -37.11 2.11
C LYS A 321 38.09 -37.22 2.09
N LYS A 322 37.40 -36.16 1.68
CA LYS A 322 35.93 -36.07 1.59
C LYS A 322 35.45 -35.77 0.16
N GLY A 323 36.25 -36.12 -0.85
CA GLY A 323 35.83 -36.12 -2.25
C GLY A 323 36.35 -34.96 -3.11
N ALA A 324 37.04 -33.98 -2.51
CA ALA A 324 37.68 -32.91 -3.29
C ALA A 324 38.78 -33.48 -4.18
N ARG A 325 38.78 -33.08 -5.45
CA ARG A 325 39.71 -33.58 -6.48
C ARG A 325 39.92 -32.53 -7.58
N PRO A 326 41.06 -32.55 -8.28
CA PRO A 326 41.25 -31.70 -9.46
C PRO A 326 40.14 -31.95 -10.49
N GLY A 327 39.66 -30.88 -11.12
CA GLY A 327 38.56 -30.90 -12.10
C GLY A 327 37.16 -30.98 -11.50
N LEU A 328 37.00 -31.04 -10.17
CA LEU A 328 35.67 -30.94 -9.53
C LEU A 328 35.02 -29.61 -9.89
N SER A 329 33.81 -29.68 -10.43
CA SER A 329 33.06 -28.54 -10.94
C SER A 329 32.13 -27.91 -9.90
N LEU A 330 32.13 -26.57 -9.81
CA LEU A 330 31.37 -25.80 -8.84
C LEU A 330 30.55 -24.71 -9.53
N LEU A 331 29.25 -24.66 -9.24
CA LEU A 331 28.39 -23.52 -9.54
C LEU A 331 28.19 -22.70 -8.26
N MET A 332 28.48 -21.40 -8.33
CA MET A 332 28.01 -20.44 -7.34
C MET A 332 26.94 -19.57 -7.99
N VAL A 333 25.79 -19.40 -7.33
CA VAL A 333 24.65 -18.63 -7.87
C VAL A 333 23.91 -17.89 -6.76
N SER A 334 23.36 -16.70 -7.03
CA SER A 334 22.47 -15.98 -6.11
C SER A 334 21.06 -16.58 -6.09
N THR A 335 20.26 -16.20 -5.12
CA THR A 335 18.84 -16.61 -5.01
C THR A 335 17.94 -16.04 -6.11
N THR A 336 18.39 -15.00 -6.82
CA THR A 336 17.70 -14.41 -7.97
C THR A 336 18.21 -14.92 -9.32
N GLY A 337 19.33 -15.65 -9.35
CA GLY A 337 19.98 -16.08 -10.58
C GLY A 337 20.75 -14.96 -11.32
N GLU A 338 20.67 -13.70 -10.87
CA GLU A 338 21.34 -12.56 -11.52
C GLU A 338 22.87 -12.58 -11.42
N GLN A 339 23.37 -13.26 -10.40
CA GLN A 339 24.79 -13.40 -10.15
C GLN A 339 25.13 -14.88 -10.13
N PHE A 340 26.00 -15.31 -11.04
CA PHE A 340 26.43 -16.69 -11.11
C PHE A 340 27.86 -16.79 -11.67
N ALA A 341 28.56 -17.83 -11.26
CA ALA A 341 29.90 -18.13 -11.74
C ALA A 341 30.18 -19.64 -11.66
N TYR A 342 31.02 -20.11 -12.58
CA TYR A 342 31.42 -21.50 -12.68
C TYR A 342 32.92 -21.63 -12.45
N TYR A 343 33.30 -22.62 -11.64
CA TYR A 343 34.67 -22.88 -11.23
C TYR A 343 35.00 -24.35 -11.37
N GLU A 344 36.28 -24.66 -11.56
CA GLU A 344 36.84 -26.00 -11.45
C GLU A 344 38.04 -25.99 -10.52
N LEU A 345 38.18 -27.02 -9.68
CA LEU A 345 39.34 -27.14 -8.80
C LEU A 345 40.62 -27.43 -9.61
N ASP A 346 41.69 -26.69 -9.32
CA ASP A 346 43.03 -26.98 -9.86
C ASP A 346 43.71 -28.15 -9.13
N ASP A 347 44.97 -28.44 -9.50
CA ASP A 347 45.77 -29.51 -8.89
C ASP A 347 46.05 -29.27 -7.40
N GLU A 348 46.00 -28.02 -6.95
CA GLU A 348 46.10 -27.62 -5.54
C GLU A 348 44.72 -27.51 -4.84
N LEU A 349 43.64 -27.99 -5.49
CA LEU A 349 42.26 -27.95 -5.01
C LEU A 349 41.71 -26.54 -4.77
N ARG A 350 42.20 -25.54 -5.51
CA ARG A 350 41.68 -24.18 -5.47
C ARG A 350 40.69 -23.97 -6.61
N PRO A 351 39.54 -23.34 -6.35
CA PRO A 351 38.57 -23.04 -7.40
C PRO A 351 39.13 -21.98 -8.36
N VAL A 352 39.24 -22.35 -9.63
CA VAL A 352 39.64 -21.45 -10.71
C VAL A 352 38.42 -21.16 -11.59
N GLN A 353 38.10 -19.89 -11.80
CA GLN A 353 36.96 -19.49 -12.62
C GLN A 353 37.15 -19.96 -14.06
N LYS A 354 36.10 -20.51 -14.65
CA LYS A 354 36.05 -20.96 -16.04
C LYS A 354 34.90 -20.25 -16.78
N PRO A 355 34.92 -20.24 -18.12
CA PRO A 355 33.76 -19.81 -18.90
C PRO A 355 32.50 -20.57 -18.46
N PHE A 356 31.38 -19.86 -18.37
CA PHE A 356 30.14 -20.47 -17.91
C PHE A 356 29.62 -21.51 -18.91
N PRO A 357 29.41 -22.76 -18.50
CA PRO A 357 29.12 -23.85 -19.44
C PRO A 357 27.65 -23.83 -19.87
N GLU A 358 27.40 -24.10 -21.16
CA GLU A 358 26.05 -24.10 -21.76
C GLU A 358 25.07 -25.01 -21.02
N ARG A 359 25.54 -26.16 -20.52
CA ARG A 359 24.73 -27.13 -19.77
C ARG A 359 24.08 -26.56 -18.50
N LEU A 360 24.63 -25.50 -17.91
CA LEU A 360 24.10 -24.88 -16.68
C LEU A 360 23.20 -23.67 -16.95
N GLN A 361 23.18 -23.12 -18.17
CA GLN A 361 22.40 -21.92 -18.51
C GLN A 361 20.92 -22.08 -18.19
N LYS A 362 20.33 -23.22 -18.59
CA LYS A 362 18.92 -23.51 -18.29
C LYS A 362 18.63 -23.51 -16.79
N THR A 363 19.56 -23.97 -15.97
CA THR A 363 19.32 -24.09 -14.52
C THR A 363 19.35 -22.75 -13.81
N VAL A 364 20.19 -21.80 -14.27
CA VAL A 364 20.17 -20.42 -13.78
C VAL A 364 18.93 -19.69 -14.28
N GLY A 365 18.59 -19.86 -15.57
CA GLY A 365 17.34 -19.30 -16.13
C GLY A 365 16.10 -19.78 -15.37
N LEU A 366 16.05 -21.04 -14.93
CA LEU A 366 14.95 -21.54 -14.09
C LEU A 366 14.85 -20.82 -12.74
N ILE A 367 15.96 -20.40 -12.12
CA ILE A 367 15.91 -19.60 -10.89
C ILE A 367 15.32 -18.23 -11.20
N GLU A 368 15.78 -17.58 -12.27
CA GLU A 368 15.28 -16.28 -12.71
C GLU A 368 13.77 -16.33 -13.05
N ASP A 369 13.34 -17.36 -13.77
CA ASP A 369 11.94 -17.56 -14.19
C ASP A 369 10.98 -17.79 -13.01
N ASN A 370 11.50 -18.18 -11.85
CA ASN A 370 10.72 -18.36 -10.62
C ASN A 370 10.79 -17.13 -9.70
N CYS A 371 11.51 -16.07 -10.08
CA CYS A 371 11.45 -14.80 -9.37
C CYS A 371 10.21 -13.99 -9.80
N GLU A 372 9.66 -13.23 -8.87
CA GLU A 372 8.56 -12.30 -9.15
C GLU A 372 9.10 -10.89 -9.42
N PRO A 373 8.39 -10.03 -10.17
CA PRO A 373 8.76 -8.62 -10.28
C PRO A 373 8.84 -7.96 -8.91
N ALA A 374 9.93 -7.25 -8.62
CA ALA A 374 10.05 -6.46 -7.40
C ALA A 374 9.09 -5.27 -7.43
N LEU A 375 8.35 -5.04 -6.34
CA LEU A 375 7.41 -3.95 -6.19
C LEU A 375 7.50 -3.28 -4.82
N CYS A 376 7.14 -2.01 -4.78
CA CYS A 376 6.83 -1.27 -3.58
C CYS A 376 5.33 -1.35 -3.30
N THR A 377 4.94 -1.90 -2.16
CA THR A 377 3.55 -1.82 -1.67
C THR A 377 3.44 -0.67 -0.67
N VAL A 378 2.38 0.13 -0.79
CA VAL A 378 2.05 1.17 0.18
C VAL A 378 0.65 0.90 0.72
N LEU A 379 0.56 0.69 2.04
CA LEU A 379 -0.70 0.51 2.74
C LEU A 379 -0.97 1.74 3.61
N PHE A 380 -2.03 2.47 3.33
CA PHE A 380 -2.51 3.53 4.22
C PHE A 380 -3.14 2.91 5.46
N ILE A 381 -2.77 3.41 6.63
CA ILE A 381 -3.34 3.00 7.92
C ILE A 381 -3.82 4.24 8.66
N GLY A 382 -5.08 4.22 9.12
CA GLY A 382 -5.67 5.34 9.84
C GLY A 382 -6.73 4.93 10.85
N GLY A 383 -6.77 5.64 11.98
CA GLY A 383 -7.84 5.51 12.97
C GLY A 383 -8.99 6.49 12.70
N ALA A 384 -10.20 5.99 12.44
CA ALA A 384 -11.39 6.83 12.34
C ALA A 384 -11.81 7.31 13.74
N GLY A 385 -11.51 8.59 14.01
CA GLY A 385 -11.70 9.24 15.31
C GLY A 385 -13.16 9.40 15.75
N GLY A 386 -13.37 9.92 16.96
CA GLY A 386 -14.72 10.18 17.49
C GLY A 386 -15.50 11.20 16.67
N SER A 387 -14.83 12.28 16.23
CA SER A 387 -15.39 13.34 15.40
C SER A 387 -15.93 12.84 14.07
N LEU A 388 -15.12 12.08 13.34
CA LEU A 388 -15.53 11.45 12.08
C LEU A 388 -16.77 10.57 12.27
N ARG A 389 -16.76 9.74 13.33
CA ARG A 389 -17.87 8.83 13.64
C ARG A 389 -19.14 9.57 14.11
N ALA A 390 -19.01 10.76 14.69
CA ALA A 390 -20.14 11.58 15.08
C ALA A 390 -20.94 12.04 13.87
N GLY A 391 -20.29 12.34 12.74
CA GLY A 391 -20.98 12.61 11.48
C GLY A 391 -21.76 11.41 10.89
N VAL A 392 -21.55 10.20 11.41
CA VAL A 392 -22.25 8.99 10.94
C VAL A 392 -23.45 8.66 11.83
N THR A 393 -23.28 8.73 13.15
CA THR A 393 -24.29 8.35 14.14
C THR A 393 -24.16 9.20 15.40
N GLU A 394 -25.27 9.44 16.10
CA GLU A 394 -25.31 10.17 17.37
C GLU A 394 -24.44 9.53 18.47
N ASN A 395 -24.29 8.20 18.46
CA ASN A 395 -23.43 7.48 19.41
C ASN A 395 -22.30 6.71 18.67
N PRO A 396 -21.09 7.31 18.55
CA PRO A 396 -19.95 6.73 17.82
C PRO A 396 -19.53 5.31 18.22
N VAL A 397 -19.82 4.90 19.46
CA VAL A 397 -19.50 3.54 19.94
C VAL A 397 -20.38 2.50 19.25
N ASN A 398 -21.62 2.83 18.90
CA ASN A 398 -22.53 1.92 18.20
C ASN A 398 -22.00 1.59 16.80
N LEU A 399 -21.56 2.60 16.04
CA LEU A 399 -20.89 2.38 14.76
C LEU A 399 -19.66 1.49 14.89
N THR A 400 -18.85 1.72 15.92
CA THR A 400 -17.66 0.90 16.20
C THR A 400 -18.02 -0.56 16.41
N ARG A 401 -19.03 -0.84 17.25
CA ARG A 401 -19.54 -2.19 17.49
C ARG A 401 -20.13 -2.81 16.22
N SER A 402 -20.79 -2.01 15.38
CA SER A 402 -21.35 -2.46 14.10
C SER A 402 -20.26 -2.88 13.12
N VAL A 403 -19.20 -2.10 12.98
CA VAL A 403 -18.04 -2.41 12.13
C VAL A 403 -17.32 -3.66 12.63
N GLN A 404 -16.98 -3.72 13.93
CA GLN A 404 -16.30 -4.88 14.53
C GLN A 404 -17.18 -6.14 14.48
N GLY A 405 -18.51 -5.98 14.56
CA GLY A 405 -19.49 -7.06 14.41
C GLY A 405 -19.85 -7.40 12.95
N LEU A 406 -19.12 -6.85 11.97
CA LEU A 406 -19.33 -7.06 10.53
C LEU A 406 -20.76 -6.74 10.05
N ARG A 407 -21.46 -5.80 10.69
CA ARG A 407 -22.77 -5.29 10.25
C ARG A 407 -22.67 -4.02 9.40
N THR A 408 -21.53 -3.34 9.49
CA THR A 408 -21.20 -2.17 8.67
C THR A 408 -19.93 -2.48 7.89
N TYR A 409 -20.02 -2.34 6.57
CA TYR A 409 -18.89 -2.47 5.66
C TYR A 409 -18.19 -1.13 5.50
N VAL A 410 -16.86 -1.13 5.59
CA VAL A 410 -16.04 0.08 5.47
C VAL A 410 -15.23 0.00 4.18
N THR A 411 -15.24 1.09 3.42
CA THR A 411 -14.36 1.29 2.26
C THR A 411 -13.59 2.59 2.37
N VAL A 412 -12.53 2.70 1.55
CA VAL A 412 -11.83 3.95 1.29
C VAL A 412 -11.85 4.21 -0.21
N GLY A 413 -12.63 5.21 -0.66
CA GLY A 413 -12.80 5.51 -2.08
C GLY A 413 -13.38 4.33 -2.85
N GLY A 414 -14.24 3.53 -2.21
CA GLY A 414 -14.77 2.27 -2.75
C GLY A 414 -13.81 1.08 -2.70
N ALA A 415 -12.54 1.27 -2.32
CA ALA A 415 -11.62 0.15 -2.11
C ALA A 415 -11.92 -0.54 -0.77
N PRO A 416 -11.93 -1.88 -0.72
CA PRO A 416 -12.18 -2.61 0.51
C PRO A 416 -10.99 -2.51 1.46
N VAL A 417 -11.28 -2.35 2.75
CA VAL A 417 -10.26 -2.21 3.78
C VAL A 417 -10.14 -3.47 4.64
N TYR A 418 -9.00 -3.60 5.31
CA TYR A 418 -8.85 -4.46 6.47
C TYR A 418 -9.07 -3.63 7.73
N VAL A 419 -10.07 -3.98 8.54
CA VAL A 419 -10.31 -3.35 9.85
C VAL A 419 -9.59 -4.15 10.92
N TRP A 420 -8.73 -3.48 11.68
CA TRP A 420 -8.00 -4.11 12.77
C TRP A 420 -8.94 -4.43 13.93
N PRO A 421 -8.79 -5.60 14.57
CA PRO A 421 -9.59 -5.95 15.74
C PRO A 421 -9.25 -5.03 16.91
N GLY A 422 -10.24 -4.74 17.74
CA GLY A 422 -10.06 -4.00 19.00
C GLY A 422 -10.95 -2.78 19.14
N GLY A 423 -10.53 -1.84 19.99
CA GLY A 423 -11.25 -0.60 20.23
C GLY A 423 -11.09 0.40 19.09
N GLY A 424 -12.18 1.06 18.71
CA GLY A 424 -12.18 2.01 17.60
C GLY A 424 -12.27 1.34 16.23
N ILE A 425 -12.06 2.16 15.19
CA ILE A 425 -12.05 1.71 13.79
C ILE A 425 -10.71 2.10 13.20
N THR A 426 -9.73 1.20 13.33
CA THR A 426 -8.44 1.32 12.64
C THR A 426 -8.54 0.53 11.35
N LEU A 427 -8.31 1.19 10.23
CA LEU A 427 -8.40 0.58 8.90
C LEU A 427 -7.04 0.59 8.21
N MET A 428 -6.86 -0.37 7.32
CA MET A 428 -5.72 -0.49 6.43
C MET A 428 -6.21 -0.72 5.00
N VAL A 429 -5.70 0.02 4.03
CA VAL A 429 -6.08 -0.09 2.62
C VAL A 429 -4.85 -0.04 1.72
N ASP A 430 -4.86 -0.87 0.68
CA ASP A 430 -3.90 -0.82 -0.41
C ASP A 430 -4.23 0.36 -1.33
N VAL A 431 -3.31 1.33 -1.41
CA VAL A 431 -3.52 2.57 -2.15
C VAL A 431 -3.60 2.37 -3.66
N THR A 432 -3.11 1.22 -4.18
CA THR A 432 -3.24 0.85 -5.60
C THR A 432 -4.67 0.44 -5.99
N ARG A 433 -5.55 0.28 -4.99
CA ARG A 433 -6.97 -0.02 -5.19
C ARG A 433 -7.86 1.21 -5.04
N VAL A 434 -7.40 2.26 -4.39
CA VAL A 434 -8.15 3.52 -4.23
C VAL A 434 -7.99 4.35 -5.52
N PRO A 435 -9.04 4.94 -6.10
CA PRO A 435 -8.91 5.80 -7.29
C PRO A 435 -7.80 6.86 -7.13
N GLU A 436 -7.11 7.18 -8.23
CA GLU A 436 -6.00 8.13 -8.19
C GLU A 436 -6.45 9.53 -7.79
N GLY A 437 -5.62 10.25 -7.04
CA GLY A 437 -5.94 11.59 -6.54
C GLY A 437 -6.98 11.63 -5.42
N ALA A 438 -7.35 10.47 -4.86
CA ALA A 438 -8.37 10.37 -3.82
C ALA A 438 -7.96 10.96 -2.47
N PHE A 439 -6.67 10.99 -2.14
CA PHE A 439 -6.19 11.50 -0.86
C PHE A 439 -5.87 12.99 -0.95
N GLY A 440 -6.26 13.73 0.07
CA GLY A 440 -5.95 15.16 0.23
C GLY A 440 -5.21 15.45 1.53
N TYR A 441 -5.10 16.72 1.88
CA TYR A 441 -4.51 17.17 3.14
C TYR A 441 -5.24 18.38 3.71
N VAL A 442 -4.90 18.75 4.94
CA VAL A 442 -5.22 20.05 5.54
C VAL A 442 -3.95 20.73 6.07
N PRO A 443 -3.88 22.08 6.11
CA PRO A 443 -2.66 22.82 6.50
C PRO A 443 -2.16 22.55 7.92
N THR A 444 -3.06 22.14 8.82
CA THR A 444 -2.69 21.53 10.10
C THR A 444 -2.32 20.08 9.80
N PRO A 445 -1.03 19.72 9.67
CA PRO A 445 -0.61 18.53 8.92
C PRO A 445 -1.39 17.27 9.28
N ALA A 446 -2.27 16.87 8.37
CA ALA A 446 -3.11 15.70 8.49
C ALA A 446 -3.56 15.29 7.10
N LEU A 447 -3.63 13.98 6.86
CA LEU A 447 -4.13 13.44 5.61
C LEU A 447 -5.65 13.48 5.61
N VAL A 448 -6.21 13.57 4.42
CA VAL A 448 -7.63 13.46 4.17
C VAL A 448 -7.83 12.22 3.34
N ALA A 449 -8.62 11.27 3.85
CA ALA A 449 -8.95 10.05 3.12
C ALA A 449 -10.46 9.92 2.93
N PRO A 450 -10.94 9.49 1.75
CA PRO A 450 -12.35 9.21 1.52
C PRO A 450 -12.72 7.96 2.32
N ILE A 451 -13.73 8.02 3.17
CA ILE A 451 -14.21 6.85 3.93
C ILE A 451 -15.71 6.70 3.78
N GLU A 452 -16.16 5.47 3.58
CA GLU A 452 -17.58 5.14 3.45
C GLU A 452 -18.01 4.02 4.41
N PHE A 453 -19.21 4.15 4.96
CA PHE A 453 -19.84 3.15 5.84
C PHE A 453 -21.14 2.66 5.22
N THR A 454 -21.16 1.43 4.72
CA THR A 454 -22.34 0.82 4.10
C THR A 454 -23.00 -0.18 5.04
N MET A 455 -24.32 -0.09 5.24
CA MET A 455 -25.11 -1.03 6.03
C MET A 455 -26.58 -1.04 5.60
N ARG A 456 -27.40 -1.94 6.16
CA ARG A 456 -28.86 -1.89 5.94
C ARG A 456 -29.44 -0.62 6.56
N ARG A 457 -30.44 -0.02 5.92
CA ARG A 457 -31.12 1.17 6.47
C ARG A 457 -31.63 0.96 7.89
N ASP A 458 -32.29 -0.16 8.16
CA ASP A 458 -32.81 -0.43 9.50
C ASP A 458 -31.68 -0.59 10.54
N ASP A 459 -30.52 -1.11 10.16
CA ASP A 459 -29.34 -1.13 11.03
C ASP A 459 -28.85 0.29 11.28
N TYR A 460 -28.76 1.12 10.24
CA TYR A 460 -28.35 2.52 10.37
C TYR A 460 -29.24 3.30 11.34
N VAL A 461 -30.56 3.20 11.21
CA VAL A 461 -31.54 3.83 12.11
C VAL A 461 -31.37 3.32 13.55
N ARG A 462 -31.23 2.00 13.74
CA ARG A 462 -31.00 1.40 15.07
C ARG A 462 -29.72 1.89 15.77
N LEU A 463 -28.69 2.24 15.00
CA LEU A 463 -27.43 2.77 15.57
C LEU A 463 -27.57 4.22 16.06
N GLY A 464 -28.67 4.91 15.75
CA GLY A 464 -28.83 6.35 15.93
C GLY A 464 -28.30 7.15 14.74
N GLY A 465 -28.48 6.63 13.52
CA GLY A 465 -28.15 7.34 12.29
C GLY A 465 -29.11 8.51 12.00
N TYR A 466 -28.64 9.47 11.21
CA TYR A 466 -29.38 10.67 10.82
C TYR A 466 -30.40 10.37 9.72
N GLU A 467 -31.52 9.73 10.08
CA GLU A 467 -32.54 9.26 9.11
C GLU A 467 -33.07 10.36 8.19
N ASN A 468 -33.28 11.57 8.72
CA ASN A 468 -33.81 12.71 7.96
C ASN A 468 -32.85 13.23 6.89
N GLU A 469 -31.57 12.86 6.96
CA GLU A 469 -30.52 13.27 6.03
C GLU A 469 -30.29 12.24 4.91
N ILE A 470 -31.03 11.13 4.92
CA ILE A 470 -30.93 10.10 3.89
C ILE A 470 -31.47 10.64 2.56
N ARG A 471 -30.64 10.56 1.52
CA ARG A 471 -30.95 10.98 0.14
C ARG A 471 -30.84 9.78 -0.81
N SER A 472 -31.57 9.77 -1.91
CA SER A 472 -31.36 8.74 -2.95
C SER A 472 -30.17 9.08 -3.84
N VAL A 473 -29.64 8.10 -4.56
CA VAL A 473 -28.58 8.33 -5.57
C VAL A 473 -29.02 9.36 -6.61
N GLU A 474 -30.27 9.32 -7.06
CA GLU A 474 -30.85 10.27 -8.02
C GLU A 474 -30.87 11.70 -7.47
N ASP A 475 -31.21 11.87 -6.19
CA ASP A 475 -31.23 13.18 -5.55
C ASP A 475 -29.81 13.77 -5.43
N VAL A 476 -28.81 12.95 -5.09
CA VAL A 476 -27.39 13.33 -5.09
C VAL A 476 -26.93 13.72 -6.50
N LEU A 477 -27.31 12.92 -7.50
CA LEU A 477 -27.04 13.20 -8.92
C LEU A 477 -27.76 14.43 -9.44
N ALA A 478 -28.90 14.84 -8.87
CA ALA A 478 -29.65 16.01 -9.31
C ALA A 478 -29.21 17.31 -8.59
N LYS A 479 -28.96 17.25 -7.29
CA LYS A 479 -28.74 18.44 -6.44
C LYS A 479 -27.30 18.62 -5.95
N GLY A 480 -26.45 17.59 -5.99
CA GLY A 480 -25.06 17.67 -5.51
C GLY A 480 -24.95 17.79 -3.99
N GLY A 481 -23.79 18.27 -3.52
CA GLY A 481 -23.48 18.50 -2.12
C GLY A 481 -23.58 19.95 -1.68
N GLU A 482 -23.44 20.17 -0.37
CA GLU A 482 -23.46 21.46 0.32
C GLU A 482 -22.50 22.50 -0.29
N TYR A 483 -21.33 22.05 -0.74
CA TYR A 483 -20.29 22.90 -1.35
C TYR A 483 -20.23 22.81 -2.88
N LEU A 484 -21.37 22.53 -3.53
CA LEU A 484 -21.55 22.66 -4.99
C LEU A 484 -20.46 21.97 -5.84
N ASN A 485 -19.92 20.86 -5.34
CA ASN A 485 -18.93 20.07 -6.05
C ASN A 485 -19.49 19.57 -7.40
N PRO A 486 -18.65 19.52 -8.45
CA PRO A 486 -19.00 18.78 -9.66
C PRO A 486 -19.22 17.29 -9.33
N ARG A 487 -19.81 16.54 -10.25
CA ARG A 487 -19.94 15.07 -10.11
C ARG A 487 -19.26 14.40 -11.28
N SER A 488 -18.62 13.28 -11.02
CA SER A 488 -17.96 12.46 -12.03
C SER A 488 -18.43 11.02 -11.89
N ASN A 489 -18.75 10.38 -13.02
CA ASN A 489 -19.04 8.96 -13.06
C ASN A 489 -17.87 8.24 -13.72
N THR A 490 -17.33 7.23 -13.05
CA THR A 490 -16.20 6.44 -13.55
C THR A 490 -16.49 4.95 -13.36
N GLY A 491 -15.92 4.11 -14.22
CA GLY A 491 -16.03 2.66 -14.04
C GLY A 491 -15.34 2.22 -12.76
N ALA A 492 -15.98 1.35 -11.98
CA ALA A 492 -15.36 0.76 -10.81
C ALA A 492 -14.12 -0.07 -11.20
N PRO A 493 -13.03 -0.03 -10.42
CA PRO A 493 -11.88 -0.88 -10.67
C PRO A 493 -12.28 -2.37 -10.65
N VAL A 494 -11.82 -3.16 -11.62
CA VAL A 494 -12.21 -4.58 -11.80
C VAL A 494 -12.01 -5.42 -10.53
N ASN A 495 -10.98 -5.11 -9.73
CA ASN A 495 -10.64 -5.83 -8.50
C ASN A 495 -11.25 -5.22 -7.23
N ASN A 496 -12.16 -4.26 -7.36
CA ASN A 496 -12.92 -3.68 -6.26
C ASN A 496 -14.38 -4.07 -6.43
N PRO A 497 -14.80 -5.21 -5.86
CA PRO A 497 -16.19 -5.62 -5.94
C PRO A 497 -17.08 -4.61 -5.22
N TRP A 498 -18.34 -4.49 -5.65
CA TRP A 498 -19.36 -3.73 -4.91
C TRP A 498 -19.33 -4.10 -3.42
N PRO A 499 -19.26 -3.13 -2.49
CA PRO A 499 -18.93 -3.40 -1.09
C PRO A 499 -19.80 -4.48 -0.41
N PRO A 500 -21.14 -4.46 -0.52
CA PRO A 500 -22.01 -5.55 -0.08
C PRO A 500 -21.71 -6.93 -0.70
N LEU A 501 -21.34 -7.01 -1.98
CA LEU A 501 -20.98 -8.29 -2.62
C LEU A 501 -19.66 -8.83 -2.08
N ALA A 502 -18.72 -7.95 -1.74
CA ALA A 502 -17.48 -8.34 -1.10
C ALA A 502 -17.76 -9.10 0.21
N GLN A 503 -18.74 -8.62 0.98
CA GLN A 503 -19.16 -9.28 2.21
C GLN A 503 -19.91 -10.59 1.95
N LEU A 504 -20.83 -10.63 0.98
CA LEU A 504 -21.53 -11.87 0.61
C LEU A 504 -20.55 -12.97 0.17
N ARG A 505 -19.54 -12.62 -0.65
CA ARG A 505 -18.48 -13.56 -1.06
C ARG A 505 -17.63 -14.02 0.12
N ARG A 506 -17.30 -13.12 1.06
CA ARG A 506 -16.58 -13.49 2.31
C ARG A 506 -17.42 -14.39 3.20
N ALA A 507 -18.72 -14.13 3.36
CA ALA A 507 -19.62 -14.98 4.12
C ALA A 507 -19.77 -16.37 3.49
N ALA A 508 -19.90 -16.45 2.16
CA ALA A 508 -19.89 -17.70 1.42
C ALA A 508 -18.56 -18.47 1.56
N ALA A 509 -17.43 -17.75 1.58
CA ALA A 509 -16.09 -18.34 1.78
C ALA A 509 -15.82 -18.77 3.24
N ASN A 510 -16.42 -18.10 4.23
CA ASN A 510 -16.28 -18.42 5.66
C ASN A 510 -17.31 -19.46 6.16
N GLY A 511 -18.23 -19.92 5.29
CA GLY A 511 -19.02 -21.14 5.42
C GLY A 511 -20.40 -20.99 6.09
N ALA A 512 -21.45 -21.40 5.37
CA ALA A 512 -22.56 -22.24 5.85
C ALA A 512 -23.49 -22.58 4.67
N GLY A 513 -23.48 -23.85 4.25
CA GLY A 513 -24.72 -24.49 3.82
C GLY A 513 -25.54 -24.89 5.03
#